data_AF-Q12CG9-F1
#
_entry.id   AF-Q12CG9-F1
#
_cell.length_a   1.000
_cell.length_b   1.000
_cell.length_c   1.000
_cell.angle_alpha   90.00
_cell.angle_beta   90.00
_cell.angle_gamma   90.00
#
_symmetry.space_group_name_H-M   'P 1'
#
loop_
_entity.id
_entity.type
_entity.pdbx_description
1 polymer ?
#
loop_
_entity_poly.entity_id
_entity_poly.type
_entity_poly.pdbx_seq_one_letter_code
_entity_poly.pdbx_strand_id
1 'polypeptide(L)'
;MTLRQGLLARGRRNSAAFTFVKDIGIMAQAVLTISSKNYGAWSLRGWLLARLAGLEFAEKVIPPDDADMRAEILLLSPSILVPSLEHNGIKVWDTLAIGEYLHEVNPKAGLLPSDMAARAHCRAICGEMHSGFSSMRSSMPLNIKAFFPKFRTWSRADADIRRIVDIWTDCLTRYGGPYLFGKNPCMADAMYAPVVSRFRTYDIPLDALCVGYCTSIWTLPAMQEWIAAAQEEPDDFDELDAEF
;
A
#
# COMPACT_ATOMS: atom_id res chain seq x y z
N MET A 1 14.54 86.40 -2.63
CA MET A 1 13.29 86.78 -1.95
C MET A 1 12.46 85.51 -1.76
N THR A 2 12.62 84.84 -0.61
CA THR A 2 11.68 84.85 0.54
C THR A 2 10.63 83.74 0.37
N LEU A 3 10.90 82.52 0.84
CA LEU A 3 10.55 81.97 2.18
C LEU A 3 9.10 81.48 2.29
N ARG A 4 8.93 80.17 2.53
CA ARG A 4 8.12 79.57 3.60
C ARG A 4 8.44 78.06 3.65
N GLN A 5 9.16 77.60 4.68
CA GLN A 5 8.65 77.04 5.95
C GLN A 5 7.90 75.70 5.73
N GLY A 6 8.18 74.59 6.41
CA GLY A 6 9.07 74.24 7.53
C GLY A 6 8.95 72.71 7.75
N LEU A 7 10.07 72.03 8.06
CA LEU A 7 10.35 71.38 9.37
C LEU A 7 9.24 70.40 9.82
N LEU A 8 9.42 69.08 9.75
CA LEU A 8 9.98 68.13 10.77
C LEU A 8 8.98 66.95 10.83
N ALA A 9 9.29 65.67 11.06
CA ALA A 9 10.46 65.02 11.60
C ALA A 9 10.52 63.54 11.16
N ARG A 10 11.76 63.04 11.20
CA ARG A 10 12.26 61.66 11.30
C ARG A 10 11.29 60.59 11.84
N GLY A 11 11.33 59.41 11.24
CA GLY A 11 10.86 58.17 11.87
C GLY A 11 11.14 56.94 11.01
N ARG A 12 11.97 56.03 11.51
CA ARG A 12 12.54 54.85 10.85
C ARG A 12 11.66 53.60 11.06
N ARG A 13 11.74 52.66 10.11
CA ARG A 13 11.61 51.18 10.20
C ARG A 13 10.25 50.51 9.99
N ASN A 14 10.28 49.58 9.02
CA ASN A 14 9.82 48.18 9.04
C ASN A 14 8.61 47.82 9.92
N SER A 15 7.60 47.21 9.30
CA SER A 15 7.48 45.76 9.34
C SER A 15 6.49 45.27 8.29
N ALA A 16 6.87 44.16 7.64
CA ALA A 16 6.03 43.39 6.75
C ALA A 16 4.66 43.09 7.36
N ALA A 17 3.64 43.07 6.49
CA ALA A 17 2.35 42.47 6.79
C ALA A 17 2.56 40.97 7.07
N PHE A 18 2.75 40.64 8.35
CA PHE A 18 2.56 39.29 8.86
C PHE A 18 1.05 39.09 9.01
N THR A 19 0.44 38.50 8.00
CA THR A 19 -0.89 37.93 8.12
C THR A 19 -0.77 36.74 9.07
N PHE A 20 -1.45 36.84 10.21
CA PHE A 20 -1.61 35.79 11.20
C PHE A 20 -2.19 34.53 10.54
N VAL A 21 -1.38 33.47 10.41
CA VAL A 21 -1.90 32.10 10.32
C VAL A 21 -2.20 31.67 11.75
N LYS A 22 -3.47 31.80 12.14
CA LYS A 22 -3.99 31.24 13.39
C LYS A 22 -4.33 29.77 13.13
N ASP A 23 -3.75 28.91 13.96
CA ASP A 23 -4.22 27.58 14.34
C ASP A 23 -4.43 26.57 13.22
N ILE A 24 -3.32 25.99 12.75
CA ILE A 24 -3.33 24.63 12.20
C ILE A 24 -3.28 23.66 13.38
N GLY A 25 -4.45 23.27 13.86
CA GLY A 25 -4.60 22.14 14.77
C GLY A 25 -4.12 20.86 14.08
N ILE A 26 -3.13 20.20 14.70
CA ILE A 26 -2.78 18.78 14.55
C ILE A 26 -3.01 18.23 13.13
N MET A 27 -2.16 18.61 12.17
CA MET A 27 -2.12 17.87 10.90
C MET A 27 -1.51 16.49 11.17
N ALA A 28 -2.09 15.45 10.56
CA ALA A 28 -1.63 14.06 10.72
C ALA A 28 -0.10 13.99 10.64
N GLN A 29 0.51 13.47 11.70
CA GLN A 29 1.95 13.36 11.84
C GLN A 29 2.56 12.33 10.87
N ALA A 30 1.70 11.57 10.18
CA ALA A 30 2.01 10.62 9.13
C ALA A 30 1.28 10.92 7.82
N VAL A 31 1.99 10.82 6.70
CA VAL A 31 1.45 10.88 5.34
C VAL A 31 1.90 9.65 4.58
N LEU A 32 0.95 8.88 4.03
CA LEU A 32 1.24 7.78 3.11
C LEU A 32 0.97 8.23 1.67
N THR A 33 2.05 8.33 0.90
CA THR A 33 1.94 8.59 -0.55
C THR A 33 1.64 7.27 -1.26
N ILE A 34 0.62 7.25 -2.11
CA ILE A 34 0.15 6.09 -2.86
C ILE A 34 -0.13 6.46 -4.33
N SER A 35 -0.23 5.45 -5.20
CA SER A 35 -0.73 5.56 -6.57
C SER A 35 -2.24 5.31 -6.63
N SER A 36 -2.74 4.59 -7.63
CA SER A 36 -4.14 4.18 -7.77
C SER A 36 -4.53 3.10 -6.78
N LYS A 37 -5.74 3.20 -6.22
CA LYS A 37 -6.34 2.13 -5.43
C LYS A 37 -6.86 0.97 -6.27
N ASN A 38 -7.29 1.22 -7.50
CA ASN A 38 -7.71 0.16 -8.40
C ASN A 38 -6.53 -0.68 -8.92
N TYR A 39 -5.40 -0.04 -9.23
CA TYR A 39 -4.26 -0.66 -9.95
C TYR A 39 -2.98 -0.82 -9.11
N GLY A 40 -2.82 -0.04 -8.03
CA GLY A 40 -1.58 0.03 -7.23
C GLY A 40 -1.39 -1.13 -6.27
N ALA A 41 -0.75 -2.20 -6.73
CA ALA A 41 -0.49 -3.39 -5.92
C ALA A 41 0.50 -3.14 -4.77
N TRP A 42 1.47 -2.27 -4.94
CA TRP A 42 2.42 -1.92 -3.88
C TRP A 42 1.78 -0.96 -2.89
N SER A 43 1.03 0.00 -3.40
CA SER A 43 0.27 0.98 -2.64
C SER A 43 -0.72 0.31 -1.69
N LEU A 44 -1.44 -0.72 -2.16
CA LEU A 44 -2.31 -1.54 -1.30
C LEU A 44 -1.55 -2.18 -0.13
N ARG A 45 -0.32 -2.71 -0.37
CA ARG A 45 0.50 -3.31 0.69
C ARG A 45 0.86 -2.29 1.76
N GLY A 46 1.42 -1.15 1.37
CA GLY A 46 1.83 -0.09 2.31
C GLY A 46 0.65 0.46 3.10
N TRP A 47 -0.49 0.63 2.44
CA TRP A 47 -1.71 1.14 3.07
C TRP A 47 -2.30 0.16 4.08
N LEU A 48 -2.38 -1.13 3.74
CA LEU A 48 -2.82 -2.16 4.69
C LEU A 48 -1.85 -2.28 5.86
N LEU A 49 -0.54 -2.21 5.63
CA LEU A 49 0.45 -2.23 6.72
C LEU A 49 0.22 -1.09 7.71
N ALA A 50 0.00 0.13 7.22
CA ALA A 50 -0.26 1.29 8.08
C ALA A 50 -1.59 1.16 8.85
N ARG A 51 -2.66 0.67 8.21
CA ARG A 51 -3.94 0.39 8.88
C ARG A 51 -3.81 -0.71 9.94
N LEU A 52 -3.14 -1.82 9.62
CA LEU A 52 -2.90 -2.92 10.56
C LEU A 52 -2.00 -2.51 11.73
N ALA A 53 -1.07 -1.57 11.52
CA ALA A 53 -0.28 -0.97 12.57
C ALA A 53 -1.09 -0.08 13.54
N GLY A 54 -2.33 0.25 13.19
CA GLY A 54 -3.14 1.23 13.91
C GLY A 54 -2.60 2.65 13.79
N LEU A 55 -1.85 2.96 12.73
CA LEU A 55 -1.34 4.32 12.49
C LEU A 55 -2.45 5.17 11.88
N GLU A 56 -2.71 6.34 12.46
CA GLU A 56 -3.49 7.39 11.81
C GLU A 56 -2.61 8.12 10.80
N PHE A 57 -3.03 8.19 9.54
CA PHE A 57 -2.27 8.84 8.47
C PHE A 57 -3.19 9.53 7.47
N ALA A 58 -2.68 10.59 6.85
CA ALA A 58 -3.28 11.19 5.67
C ALA A 58 -2.78 10.49 4.41
N GLU A 59 -3.62 10.40 3.39
CA GLU A 59 -3.27 9.85 2.09
C GLU A 59 -2.88 10.95 1.13
N LYS A 60 -1.80 10.74 0.37
CA LYS A 60 -1.42 11.57 -0.75
C LYS A 60 -1.37 10.72 -2.01
N VAL A 61 -2.40 10.81 -2.84
CA VAL A 61 -2.43 10.16 -4.14
C VAL A 61 -1.57 10.98 -5.11
N ILE A 62 -0.62 10.35 -5.79
CA ILE A 62 0.17 11.02 -6.83
C ILE A 62 -0.66 11.23 -8.11
N PRO A 63 -0.38 12.27 -8.91
CA PRO A 63 -1.12 12.54 -10.14
C PRO A 63 -1.08 11.36 -11.14
N PRO A 64 -2.12 11.17 -11.97
CA PRO A 64 -2.15 10.10 -12.98
C PRO A 64 -1.00 10.15 -14.01
N ASP A 65 -0.50 11.35 -14.32
CA ASP A 65 0.61 11.60 -15.25
C ASP A 65 2.00 11.50 -14.59
N ASP A 66 2.06 11.19 -13.30
CA ASP A 66 3.32 11.00 -12.58
C ASP A 66 4.04 9.72 -13.04
N ALA A 67 5.36 9.79 -13.18
CA ALA A 67 6.17 8.65 -13.61
C ALA A 67 6.11 7.48 -12.60
N ASP A 68 5.99 7.78 -11.30
CA ASP A 68 5.88 6.77 -10.25
C ASP A 68 4.52 6.05 -10.30
N MET A 69 3.45 6.73 -10.73
CA MET A 69 2.12 6.12 -10.94
C MET A 69 2.23 5.05 -12.02
N ARG A 70 2.75 5.44 -13.18
CA ARG A 70 2.92 4.53 -14.31
C ARG A 70 3.89 3.39 -13.99
N ALA A 71 4.98 3.67 -13.28
CA ALA A 71 5.94 2.65 -12.88
C ALA A 71 5.34 1.60 -11.95
N GLU A 72 4.45 1.99 -11.02
CA GLU A 72 3.76 1.05 -10.15
C GLU A 72 2.76 0.18 -10.92
N ILE A 73 1.89 0.81 -11.69
CA ILE A 73 0.80 0.15 -12.42
C ILE A 73 1.35 -0.87 -13.42
N LEU A 74 2.38 -0.48 -14.17
CA LEU A 74 3.01 -1.33 -15.18
C LEU A 74 4.13 -2.23 -14.62
N LEU A 75 4.35 -2.22 -13.30
CA LEU A 75 5.38 -3.01 -12.62
C LEU A 75 6.79 -2.80 -13.21
N LEU A 76 7.10 -1.58 -13.66
CA LEU A 76 8.28 -1.29 -14.51
C LEU A 76 9.61 -1.22 -13.78
N SER A 77 9.65 -1.16 -12.44
CA SER A 77 10.92 -1.06 -11.72
C SER A 77 10.81 -1.46 -10.24
N PRO A 78 11.88 -2.04 -9.64
CA PRO A 78 12.00 -2.17 -8.19
C PRO A 78 12.26 -0.83 -7.45
N SER A 79 12.52 0.26 -8.17
CA SER A 79 12.79 1.59 -7.60
C SER A 79 11.56 2.50 -7.52
N ILE A 80 10.35 1.94 -7.55
CA ILE A 80 9.11 2.70 -7.36
C ILE A 80 9.14 3.29 -5.94
N LEU A 81 9.03 4.61 -5.81
CA LEU A 81 9.02 5.30 -4.51
C LEU A 81 7.63 5.38 -3.87
N VAL A 82 6.66 4.66 -4.44
CA VAL A 82 5.30 4.50 -3.90
C VAL A 82 5.00 3.02 -3.62
N PRO A 83 4.44 2.69 -2.44
CA PRO A 83 4.05 3.60 -1.38
C PRO A 83 5.26 4.20 -0.64
N SER A 84 5.12 5.45 -0.18
CA SER A 84 6.11 6.11 0.68
C SER A 84 5.44 6.68 1.90
N LEU A 85 5.85 6.21 3.08
CA LEU A 85 5.41 6.71 4.38
C LEU A 85 6.38 7.80 4.85
N GLU A 86 5.83 8.97 5.14
CA GLU A 86 6.51 10.01 5.92
C GLU A 86 5.87 10.06 7.31
N HIS A 87 6.63 9.83 8.38
CA HIS A 87 6.14 9.87 9.75
C HIS A 87 7.25 10.38 10.68
N ASN A 88 6.97 11.42 11.46
CA ASN A 88 7.95 12.05 12.37
C ASN A 88 9.25 12.52 11.69
N GLY A 89 9.17 13.00 10.45
CA GLY A 89 10.34 13.42 9.67
C GLY A 89 11.19 12.27 9.12
N ILE A 90 10.73 11.02 9.27
CA ILE A 90 11.36 9.83 8.67
C ILE A 90 10.58 9.46 7.42
N LYS A 91 11.27 9.29 6.29
CA LYS A 91 10.69 8.83 5.03
C LYS A 91 11.12 7.39 4.74
N VAL A 92 10.15 6.52 4.46
CA VAL A 92 10.34 5.08 4.17
C VAL A 92 9.53 4.71 2.94
N TRP A 93 10.17 4.20 1.89
CA TRP A 93 9.56 4.01 0.56
C TRP A 93 9.59 2.56 0.04
N ASP A 94 10.03 1.62 0.88
CA ASP A 94 10.03 0.19 0.58
C ASP A 94 8.98 -0.51 1.44
N THR A 95 8.15 -1.38 0.86
CA THR A 95 7.02 -2.01 1.60
C THR A 95 7.47 -2.91 2.75
N LEU A 96 8.61 -3.61 2.64
CA LEU A 96 9.16 -4.37 3.76
C LEU A 96 9.71 -3.42 4.83
N ALA A 97 10.43 -2.38 4.42
CA ALA A 97 10.94 -1.37 5.35
C ALA A 97 9.81 -0.62 6.06
N ILE A 98 8.71 -0.30 5.38
CA ILE A 98 7.49 0.27 5.98
C ILE A 98 6.94 -0.68 7.03
N GLY A 99 6.82 -1.98 6.71
CA GLY A 99 6.34 -2.99 7.65
C GLY A 99 7.20 -3.09 8.92
N GLU A 100 8.54 -3.14 8.77
CA GLU A 100 9.47 -3.18 9.91
C GLU A 100 9.43 -1.86 10.71
N TYR A 101 9.44 -0.71 10.03
CA TYR A 101 9.33 0.60 10.68
C TYR A 101 8.05 0.70 11.52
N LEU A 102 6.91 0.29 10.97
CA LEU A 102 5.64 0.28 11.68
C LEU A 102 5.62 -0.71 12.84
N HIS A 103 6.32 -1.84 12.72
CA HIS A 103 6.51 -2.78 13.81
C HIS A 103 7.32 -2.17 14.96
N GLU A 104 8.33 -1.34 14.66
CA GLU A 104 9.07 -0.58 15.67
C GLU A 104 8.24 0.55 16.31
N VAL A 105 7.44 1.25 15.50
CA VAL A 105 6.56 2.34 15.96
C VAL A 105 5.45 1.82 16.88
N ASN A 106 4.82 0.71 16.52
CA ASN A 106 3.77 0.08 17.33
C ASN A 106 3.95 -1.45 17.43
N PRO A 107 4.85 -1.95 18.29
CA PRO A 107 5.10 -3.39 18.42
C PRO A 107 3.86 -4.18 18.87
N LYS A 108 2.92 -3.52 19.56
CA LYS A 108 1.69 -4.14 20.07
C LYS A 108 0.66 -4.41 18.97
N ALA A 109 0.81 -3.82 17.79
CA ALA A 109 -0.07 -4.08 16.65
C ALA A 109 0.05 -5.51 16.10
N GLY A 110 1.15 -6.22 16.40
CA GLY A 110 1.31 -7.61 16.00
C GLY A 110 1.57 -7.83 14.50
N LEU A 111 2.12 -6.82 13.80
CA LEU A 111 2.52 -6.94 12.39
C LEU A 111 3.49 -8.10 12.14
N LEU A 112 4.27 -8.48 13.15
CA LEU A 112 5.12 -9.66 13.12
C LEU A 112 4.76 -10.59 14.29
N PRO A 113 4.82 -11.91 14.09
CA PRO A 113 4.65 -12.88 15.17
C PRO A 113 5.61 -12.64 16.34
N SER A 114 5.17 -12.97 17.56
CA SER A 114 5.99 -12.84 18.77
C SER A 114 7.05 -13.94 18.88
N ASP A 115 6.73 -15.17 18.45
CA ASP A 115 7.69 -16.27 18.37
C ASP A 115 8.77 -15.98 17.32
N MET A 116 10.02 -16.30 17.66
CA MET A 116 11.18 -16.01 16.81
C MET A 116 11.14 -16.79 15.50
N ALA A 117 10.77 -18.08 15.53
CA ALA A 117 10.75 -18.91 14.33
C ALA A 117 9.60 -18.52 13.39
N ALA A 118 8.41 -18.27 13.95
CA ALA A 118 7.27 -17.75 13.20
C ALA A 118 7.58 -16.36 12.59
N ARG A 119 8.25 -15.48 13.33
CA ARG A 119 8.64 -14.16 12.82
C ARG A 119 9.66 -14.25 11.69
N ALA A 120 10.65 -15.13 11.81
CA ALA A 120 11.60 -15.39 10.73
C ALA A 120 10.90 -15.93 9.47
N HIS A 121 9.94 -16.85 9.65
CA HIS A 121 9.14 -17.38 8.55
C HIS A 121 8.27 -16.29 7.89
N CYS A 122 7.62 -15.43 8.68
CA CYS A 122 6.84 -14.29 8.18
C CYS A 122 7.68 -13.37 7.31
N ARG A 123 8.88 -12.99 7.78
CA ARG A 123 9.82 -12.18 6.98
C ARG A 123 10.26 -12.86 5.71
N ALA A 124 10.55 -14.16 5.75
CA ALA A 124 11.00 -14.90 4.58
C ALA A 124 9.95 -14.89 3.46
N ILE A 125 8.69 -15.18 3.77
CA ILE A 125 7.63 -15.19 2.74
C ILE A 125 7.25 -13.78 2.29
N CYS A 126 7.33 -12.78 3.17
CA CYS A 126 7.18 -11.39 2.78
C CYS A 126 8.29 -10.97 1.79
N GLY A 127 9.54 -11.38 2.05
CA GLY A 127 10.67 -11.19 1.16
C GLY A 127 10.48 -11.86 -0.19
N GLU A 128 10.04 -13.12 -0.20
CA GLU A 128 9.75 -13.86 -1.43
C GLU A 128 8.64 -13.17 -2.25
N MET A 129 7.57 -12.67 -1.60
CA MET A 129 6.49 -11.92 -2.26
C MET A 129 6.91 -10.51 -2.73
N HIS A 130 7.88 -9.92 -2.04
CA HIS A 130 8.44 -8.63 -2.42
C HIS A 130 9.29 -8.78 -3.69
N SER A 131 10.23 -9.72 -3.74
CA SER A 131 11.18 -9.85 -4.87
C SER A 131 10.76 -10.83 -5.97
N GLY A 132 9.78 -11.71 -5.74
CA GLY A 132 9.47 -12.85 -6.60
C GLY A 132 8.15 -12.75 -7.39
N PHE A 133 7.70 -13.87 -7.96
CA PHE A 133 6.39 -14.00 -8.63
C PHE A 133 6.16 -13.03 -9.80
N SER A 134 7.20 -12.70 -10.55
CA SER A 134 7.11 -11.74 -11.66
C SER A 134 6.22 -12.23 -12.79
N SER A 135 6.22 -13.53 -13.10
CA SER A 135 5.41 -14.08 -14.19
C SER A 135 3.92 -13.94 -13.88
N MET A 136 3.52 -14.29 -12.66
CA MET A 136 2.15 -14.06 -12.19
C MET A 136 1.79 -12.57 -12.19
N ARG A 137 2.64 -11.70 -11.62
CA ARG A 137 2.34 -10.28 -11.49
C ARG A 137 2.17 -9.59 -12.84
N SER A 138 2.99 -9.94 -13.84
CA SER A 138 2.88 -9.41 -15.20
C SER A 138 1.70 -9.97 -15.98
N SER A 139 1.35 -11.26 -15.80
CA SER A 139 0.19 -11.86 -16.48
C SER A 139 -1.15 -11.54 -15.84
N MET A 140 -1.15 -11.10 -14.59
CA MET A 140 -2.35 -10.78 -13.81
C MET A 140 -2.09 -9.46 -13.05
N PRO A 141 -2.07 -8.30 -13.72
CA PRO A 141 -1.99 -7.01 -13.07
C PRO A 141 -3.13 -6.83 -12.06
N LEU A 142 -2.94 -5.95 -11.08
CA LEU A 142 -4.03 -5.66 -10.15
C LEU A 142 -5.09 -4.81 -10.86
N ASN A 143 -6.34 -5.23 -10.80
CA ASN A 143 -7.51 -4.43 -11.16
C ASN A 143 -8.67 -4.88 -10.27
N ILE A 144 -9.02 -4.07 -9.26
CA ILE A 144 -10.04 -4.39 -8.26
C ILE A 144 -11.45 -4.35 -8.86
N LYS A 145 -11.69 -3.49 -9.85
CA LYS A 145 -12.99 -3.32 -10.53
C LYS A 145 -13.30 -4.45 -11.51
N ALA A 146 -12.27 -5.10 -12.05
CA ALA A 146 -12.43 -6.11 -13.10
C ALA A 146 -12.85 -7.50 -12.58
N PHE A 147 -13.46 -8.28 -13.48
CA PHE A 147 -13.71 -9.70 -13.31
C PHE A 147 -13.61 -10.43 -14.66
N PHE A 148 -12.64 -11.32 -14.77
CA PHE A 148 -12.27 -12.09 -15.96
C PHE A 148 -12.44 -13.59 -15.68
N PRO A 149 -13.67 -14.13 -15.79
CA PRO A 149 -13.92 -15.53 -15.51
C PRO A 149 -13.22 -16.45 -16.52
N LYS A 150 -12.75 -17.60 -16.06
CA LYS A 150 -12.05 -18.61 -16.90
C LYS A 150 -10.79 -18.07 -17.59
N PHE A 151 -10.09 -17.13 -16.95
CA PHE A 151 -8.80 -16.64 -17.43
C PHE A 151 -7.82 -17.81 -17.63
N ARG A 152 -7.15 -17.85 -18.79
CA ARG A 152 -6.16 -18.89 -19.08
C ARG A 152 -4.78 -18.43 -18.64
N THR A 153 -4.24 -19.10 -17.64
CA THR A 153 -2.87 -18.90 -17.20
C THR A 153 -1.88 -19.59 -18.13
N TRP A 154 -0.70 -19.00 -18.29
CA TRP A 154 0.42 -19.57 -19.02
C TRP A 154 1.35 -20.32 -18.07
N SER A 155 2.10 -21.30 -18.57
CA SER A 155 2.85 -22.27 -17.75
C SER A 155 3.81 -21.68 -16.71
N ARG A 156 4.36 -20.47 -16.93
CA ARG A 156 5.22 -19.78 -15.94
C ARG A 156 4.42 -19.13 -14.82
N ALA A 157 3.28 -18.50 -15.12
CA ALA A 157 2.38 -17.96 -14.10
C ALA A 157 1.83 -19.08 -13.21
N ASP A 158 1.57 -20.27 -13.76
CA ASP A 158 1.13 -21.45 -12.99
C ASP A 158 2.16 -21.91 -11.96
N ALA A 159 3.46 -21.76 -12.23
CA ALA A 159 4.51 -22.11 -11.27
C ALA A 159 4.50 -21.15 -10.07
N ASP A 160 4.36 -19.85 -10.35
CA ASP A 160 4.24 -18.82 -9.32
C ASP A 160 2.97 -19.03 -8.48
N ILE A 161 1.82 -19.27 -9.12
CA ILE A 161 0.54 -19.54 -8.44
C ILE A 161 0.66 -20.74 -7.52
N ARG A 162 1.20 -21.87 -8.00
CA ARG A 162 1.42 -23.07 -7.17
C ARG A 162 2.30 -22.78 -5.97
N ARG A 163 3.41 -22.06 -6.16
CA ARG A 163 4.30 -21.69 -5.05
C ARG A 163 3.57 -20.83 -4.01
N ILE A 164 2.72 -19.89 -4.42
CA ILE A 164 1.91 -19.09 -3.49
C ILE A 164 0.93 -19.96 -2.71
N VAL A 165 0.23 -20.87 -3.39
CA VAL A 165 -0.69 -21.82 -2.74
C VAL A 165 0.04 -22.71 -1.75
N ASP A 166 1.26 -23.18 -2.07
CA ASP A 166 2.10 -23.94 -1.14
C ASP A 166 2.46 -23.12 0.11
N ILE A 167 2.83 -21.85 -0.06
CA ILE A 167 3.13 -20.93 1.06
C ILE A 167 1.91 -20.77 1.95
N TRP A 168 0.75 -20.47 1.35
CA TRP A 168 -0.49 -20.25 2.10
C TRP A 168 -0.91 -21.51 2.84
N THR A 169 -0.87 -22.66 2.17
CA THR A 169 -1.22 -23.96 2.75
C THR A 169 -0.33 -24.30 3.93
N ASP A 170 1.00 -24.15 3.80
CA ASP A 170 1.94 -24.39 4.90
C ASP A 170 1.65 -23.45 6.08
N CYS A 171 1.48 -22.16 5.82
CA CYS A 171 1.19 -21.15 6.84
C CYS A 171 -0.14 -21.44 7.58
N LEU A 172 -1.23 -21.63 6.84
CA LEU A 172 -2.55 -21.87 7.40
C LEU A 172 -2.62 -23.19 8.17
N THR A 173 -1.92 -24.23 7.70
CA THR A 173 -1.84 -25.52 8.40
C THR A 173 -0.99 -25.42 9.67
N ARG A 174 0.15 -24.73 9.59
CA ARG A 174 1.13 -24.64 10.69
C ARG A 174 0.68 -23.69 11.80
N TYR A 175 0.03 -22.58 11.46
CA TYR A 175 -0.34 -21.51 12.39
C TYR A 175 -1.85 -21.43 12.67
N GLY A 176 -2.66 -22.26 12.00
CA GLY A 176 -4.06 -22.51 12.32
C GLY A 176 -5.07 -21.52 11.75
N GLY A 177 -4.63 -20.51 11.00
CA GLY A 177 -5.52 -19.53 10.36
C GLY A 177 -6.34 -18.65 11.31
N PRO A 178 -7.26 -17.83 10.79
CA PRO A 178 -7.65 -17.74 9.37
C PRO A 178 -6.70 -16.89 8.52
N TYR A 179 -5.73 -16.21 9.16
CA TYR A 179 -4.66 -15.46 8.51
C TYR A 179 -3.36 -16.27 8.51
N LEU A 180 -2.37 -15.85 7.70
CA LEU A 180 -1.18 -16.66 7.46
C LEU A 180 -0.41 -17.01 8.73
N PHE A 181 -0.43 -16.15 9.76
CA PHE A 181 0.22 -16.41 11.05
C PHE A 181 -0.76 -16.49 12.22
N GLY A 182 -1.98 -16.97 11.95
CA GLY A 182 -2.97 -17.32 12.96
C GLY A 182 -4.19 -16.39 12.98
N LYS A 183 -4.64 -16.03 14.18
CA LYS A 183 -5.97 -15.43 14.39
C LYS A 183 -6.13 -13.99 13.90
N ASN A 184 -5.03 -13.25 13.84
CA ASN A 184 -5.03 -11.84 13.50
C ASN A 184 -4.21 -11.61 12.21
N PRO A 185 -4.61 -10.67 11.35
CA PRO A 185 -3.83 -10.31 10.18
C PRO A 185 -2.50 -9.66 10.60
N CYS A 186 -1.46 -9.88 9.81
CA CYS A 186 -0.11 -9.38 10.04
C CYS A 186 0.53 -8.87 8.73
N MET A 187 1.84 -8.59 8.77
CA MET A 187 2.60 -8.09 7.62
C MET A 187 2.47 -9.00 6.40
N ALA A 188 2.52 -10.33 6.58
CA ALA A 188 2.37 -11.28 5.48
C ALA A 188 1.01 -11.14 4.77
N ASP A 189 -0.06 -10.99 5.53
CA ASP A 189 -1.41 -10.84 4.99
C ASP A 189 -1.54 -9.58 4.13
N ALA A 190 -0.94 -8.46 4.57
CA ALA A 190 -0.87 -7.24 3.76
C ALA A 190 -0.04 -7.42 2.48
N MET A 191 1.09 -8.14 2.54
CA MET A 191 1.94 -8.41 1.38
C MET A 191 1.25 -9.28 0.32
N TYR A 192 0.42 -10.24 0.74
CA TYR A 192 -0.32 -11.16 -0.12
C TYR A 192 -1.73 -10.68 -0.49
N ALA A 193 -2.28 -9.64 0.13
CA ALA A 193 -3.60 -9.11 -0.21
C ALA A 193 -3.79 -8.74 -1.70
N PRO A 194 -2.81 -8.12 -2.40
CA PRO A 194 -2.92 -7.92 -3.84
C PRO A 194 -3.01 -9.22 -4.65
N VAL A 195 -2.50 -10.34 -4.13
CA VAL A 195 -2.62 -11.65 -4.78
C VAL A 195 -4.02 -12.21 -4.60
N VAL A 196 -4.61 -12.05 -3.41
CA VAL A 196 -6.02 -12.40 -3.17
C VAL A 196 -6.92 -11.67 -4.17
N SER A 197 -6.68 -10.37 -4.38
CA SER A 197 -7.43 -9.62 -5.41
C SER A 197 -7.24 -10.20 -6.79
N ARG A 198 -6.01 -10.48 -7.23
CA ARG A 198 -5.74 -11.11 -8.53
C ARG A 198 -6.49 -12.43 -8.69
N PHE A 199 -6.41 -13.32 -7.71
CA PHE A 199 -7.07 -14.62 -7.81
C PHE A 199 -8.59 -14.50 -7.91
N ARG A 200 -9.20 -13.46 -7.33
CA ARG A 200 -10.61 -13.15 -7.51
C ARG A 200 -10.90 -12.53 -8.88
N THR A 201 -10.13 -11.52 -9.29
CA THR A 201 -10.27 -10.83 -10.57
C THR A 201 -10.16 -11.81 -11.73
N TYR A 202 -9.21 -12.73 -11.69
CA TYR A 202 -8.93 -13.69 -12.78
C TYR A 202 -9.55 -15.08 -12.54
N ASP A 203 -10.45 -15.22 -11.56
CA ASP A 203 -11.19 -16.46 -11.28
C ASP A 203 -10.29 -17.71 -11.18
N ILE A 204 -9.18 -17.58 -10.45
CA ILE A 204 -8.19 -18.65 -10.29
C ILE A 204 -8.77 -19.75 -9.38
N PRO A 205 -8.80 -21.02 -9.83
CA PRO A 205 -9.33 -22.11 -9.02
C PRO A 205 -8.41 -22.42 -7.84
N LEU A 206 -8.98 -22.48 -6.65
CA LEU A 206 -8.28 -22.72 -5.38
C LEU A 206 -8.98 -23.83 -4.59
N ASP A 207 -8.25 -24.47 -3.69
CA ASP A 207 -8.83 -25.39 -2.71
C ASP A 207 -9.61 -24.63 -1.61
N ALA A 208 -10.37 -25.37 -0.80
CA ALA A 208 -11.22 -24.78 0.23
C ALA A 208 -10.42 -24.00 1.31
N LEU A 209 -9.18 -24.41 1.59
CA LEU A 209 -8.34 -23.75 2.59
C LEU A 209 -7.90 -22.37 2.11
N CYS A 210 -7.40 -22.30 0.87
CA CYS A 210 -7.00 -21.04 0.24
C CYS A 210 -8.21 -20.14 -0.06
N VAL A 211 -9.37 -20.69 -0.45
CA VAL A 211 -10.61 -19.93 -0.57
C VAL A 211 -10.99 -19.28 0.77
N GLY A 212 -10.88 -20.01 1.88
CA GLY A 212 -11.14 -19.47 3.22
C GLY A 212 -10.23 -18.30 3.59
N TYR A 213 -8.94 -18.40 3.26
CA TYR A 213 -7.99 -17.29 3.43
C TYR A 213 -8.31 -16.09 2.54
N CYS A 214 -8.58 -16.32 1.24
CA CYS A 214 -8.98 -15.27 0.32
C CYS A 214 -10.23 -14.53 0.81
N THR A 215 -11.23 -15.25 1.32
CA THR A 215 -12.43 -14.64 1.92
C THR A 215 -12.05 -13.80 3.13
N SER A 216 -11.21 -14.33 4.03
CA SER A 216 -10.81 -13.63 5.26
C SER A 216 -10.12 -12.29 4.97
N ILE A 217 -9.22 -12.26 3.98
CA ILE A 217 -8.55 -11.03 3.52
C ILE A 217 -9.55 -10.09 2.83
N TRP A 218 -10.38 -10.61 1.93
CA TRP A 218 -11.32 -9.79 1.17
C TRP A 218 -12.32 -9.09 2.10
N THR A 219 -12.75 -9.75 3.19
CA THR A 219 -13.69 -9.19 4.17
C THR A 219 -13.05 -8.35 5.26
N LEU A 220 -11.72 -8.14 5.26
CA LEU A 220 -11.09 -7.24 6.23
C LEU A 220 -11.71 -5.84 6.13
N PRO A 221 -12.04 -5.17 7.25
CA PRO A 221 -12.61 -3.82 7.21
C PRO A 221 -11.76 -2.83 6.40
N ALA A 222 -10.44 -2.86 6.58
CA ALA A 222 -9.51 -2.03 5.84
C ALA A 222 -9.49 -2.39 4.33
N MET A 223 -9.59 -3.68 3.98
CA MET A 223 -9.68 -4.09 2.57
C MET A 223 -10.99 -3.61 1.94
N GLN A 224 -12.11 -3.65 2.66
CA GLN A 224 -13.39 -3.12 2.18
C GLN A 224 -13.34 -1.60 1.99
N GLU A 225 -12.68 -0.86 2.88
CA GLU A 225 -12.43 0.58 2.71
C GLU A 225 -11.62 0.85 1.44
N TRP A 226 -10.55 0.09 1.19
CA TRP A 226 -9.74 0.21 -0.01
C TRP A 226 -10.55 -0.09 -1.29
N ILE A 227 -11.33 -1.18 -1.28
CA ILE A 227 -12.18 -1.57 -2.42
C ILE A 227 -13.21 -0.49 -2.71
N ALA A 228 -13.89 0.04 -1.70
CA ALA A 228 -14.88 1.10 -1.89
C ALA A 228 -14.25 2.34 -2.55
N ALA A 229 -13.07 2.76 -2.07
CA ALA A 229 -12.37 3.88 -2.68
C ALA A 229 -11.87 3.59 -4.09
N ALA A 230 -11.46 2.36 -4.40
CA ALA A 230 -11.08 1.94 -5.75
C ALA A 230 -12.27 1.99 -6.73
N GLN A 231 -13.50 1.70 -6.28
CA GLN A 231 -14.70 1.78 -7.14
C GLN A 231 -15.03 3.22 -7.57
N GLU A 232 -14.66 4.21 -6.77
CA GLU A 232 -14.87 5.64 -7.06
C GLU A 232 -13.78 6.21 -7.98
N GLU A 233 -12.69 5.48 -8.22
CA GLU A 233 -11.64 5.91 -9.16
C GLU A 233 -12.13 5.83 -10.61
N PRO A 234 -11.81 6.83 -11.45
CA PRO A 234 -12.09 6.79 -12.88
C PRO A 234 -11.30 5.68 -13.58
N ASP A 235 -11.83 5.21 -14.70
CA ASP A 235 -11.18 4.20 -15.55
C ASP A 235 -10.18 4.89 -16.49
N ASP A 236 -8.97 5.15 -15.97
CA ASP A 236 -7.96 5.99 -16.64
C ASP A 236 -6.80 5.21 -17.32
N PHE A 237 -6.82 3.88 -17.32
CA PHE A 237 -5.70 3.05 -17.80
C PHE A 237 -6.11 1.98 -18.82
N ASP A 238 -6.43 2.42 -20.04
CA ASP A 238 -6.76 1.56 -21.19
C ASP A 238 -5.66 0.51 -21.50
N GLU A 239 -4.40 0.81 -21.17
CA GLU A 239 -3.24 -0.09 -21.38
C GLU A 239 -3.39 -1.44 -20.67
N LEU A 240 -4.16 -1.49 -19.58
CA LEU A 240 -4.44 -2.72 -18.84
C LEU A 240 -5.68 -3.48 -19.35
N ASP A 241 -6.54 -2.84 -20.13
CA ASP A 241 -7.74 -3.46 -20.69
C ASP A 241 -7.49 -4.05 -22.09
N ALA A 242 -6.42 -3.63 -22.77
CA ALA A 242 -6.10 -4.03 -24.15
C ALA A 242 -5.47 -5.44 -24.30
N GLU A 243 -5.10 -6.11 -23.20
CA GLU A 243 -4.33 -7.38 -23.22
C GLU A 243 -5.06 -8.63 -22.69
N PHE A 244 -6.36 -8.57 -22.39
CA PHE A 244 -7.13 -9.68 -21.80
C PHE A 244 -8.31 -10.18 -22.64
#